data_AF-A0A651HCE0-F1
#
_entry.id   AF-A0A651HCE0-F1
#
_cell.length_a   1.000
_cell.length_b   1.000
_cell.length_c   1.000
_cell.angle_alpha   90.00
_cell.angle_beta   90.00
_cell.angle_gamma   90.00
#
_symmetry.space_group_name_H-M   'P 1'
#
loop_
_entity.id
_entity.type
_entity.pdbx_description
1 polymer ?
#
loop_
_entity_poly.entity_id
_entity_poly.type
_entity_poly.pdbx_seq_one_letter_code
_entity_poly.pdbx_strand_id
1 'polypeptide(L)'
;MKATFQIPDELYRELKSEVAREGRTMREVTIQLFQQWLAARKGGVGGRPRVNWREFRSPLASRISDEVSDHSMEAIRSSIAKGRHGAGD
;
A
#
# COMPACT_ATOMS: atom_id res chain seq x y z
N MET A 1 20.56 3.09 -17.42
CA MET A 1 20.71 4.54 -17.72
C MET A 1 21.81 5.11 -16.81
N LYS A 2 22.63 6.06 -17.30
CA LYS A 2 23.62 6.80 -16.50
C LYS A 2 23.15 8.23 -16.29
N ALA A 3 23.40 8.79 -15.12
CA ALA A 3 23.14 10.18 -14.79
C ALA A 3 24.38 10.77 -14.11
N THR A 4 24.70 12.01 -14.43
CA THR A 4 25.82 12.76 -13.83
C THR A 4 25.24 13.89 -12.99
N PHE A 5 25.69 14.00 -11.75
CA PHE A 5 25.25 15.05 -10.82
C PHE A 5 26.46 15.87 -10.41
N GLN A 6 26.27 17.19 -10.27
CA GLN A 6 27.26 18.05 -9.65
C GLN A 6 26.93 18.13 -8.16
N ILE A 7 27.94 17.90 -7.32
CA ILE A 7 27.85 18.04 -5.87
C ILE A 7 29.03 18.89 -5.40
N PRO A 8 28.90 19.61 -4.26
CA PRO A 8 30.02 20.33 -3.69
C PRO A 8 31.23 19.43 -3.44
N ASP A 9 32.43 19.91 -3.77
CA ASP A 9 33.68 19.15 -3.66
C ASP A 9 33.93 18.65 -2.23
N GLU A 10 33.60 19.46 -1.23
CA GLU A 10 33.74 19.10 0.19
C GLU A 10 32.88 17.87 0.54
N LEU A 11 31.61 17.88 0.10
CA LEU A 11 30.69 16.77 0.30
C LEU A 11 31.16 15.51 -0.45
N TYR A 12 31.70 15.66 -1.66
CA TYR A 12 32.26 14.53 -2.40
C TYR A 12 33.43 13.88 -1.65
N ARG A 13 34.35 14.70 -1.09
CA ARG A 13 35.53 14.20 -0.36
C ARG A 13 35.14 13.44 0.89
N GLU A 14 34.23 13.98 1.69
CA GLU A 14 33.74 13.33 2.90
C GLU A 14 33.03 12.01 2.57
N LEU A 15 32.09 12.04 1.62
CA LEU A 15 31.36 10.86 1.21
C LEU A 15 32.29 9.77 0.64
N LYS A 16 33.31 10.15 -0.13
CA LYS A 16 34.32 9.21 -0.66
C LYS A 16 35.13 8.56 0.46
N SER A 17 35.51 9.32 1.49
CA SER A 17 36.23 8.80 2.65
C SER A 17 35.39 7.77 3.40
N GLU A 18 34.14 8.10 3.68
CA GLU A 18 33.20 7.22 4.40
C GLU A 18 32.89 5.94 3.62
N VAL A 19 32.64 6.06 2.32
CA VAL A 19 32.33 4.92 1.45
C VAL A 19 33.54 3.98 1.32
N ALA A 20 34.75 4.53 1.24
CA ALA A 20 35.97 3.72 1.24
C ALA A 20 36.17 2.99 2.57
N ARG A 21 35.86 3.66 3.70
CA ARG A 21 35.93 3.07 5.04
C ARG A 21 34.95 1.90 5.21
N GLU A 22 33.77 2.00 4.63
CA GLU A 22 32.76 0.92 4.63
C GLU A 22 33.08 -0.21 3.62
N GLY A 23 34.10 -0.06 2.78
CA GLY A 23 34.43 -1.02 1.72
C GLY A 23 33.36 -1.10 0.61
N ARG A 24 32.59 -0.02 0.43
CA ARG A 24 31.50 0.06 -0.55
C ARG A 24 31.89 0.95 -1.73
N THR A 25 31.09 0.92 -2.79
CA THR A 25 31.26 1.85 -3.91
C THR A 25 30.32 3.06 -3.78
N MET A 26 30.73 4.21 -4.33
CA MET A 26 29.88 5.42 -4.35
C MET A 26 28.53 5.16 -5.00
N ARG A 27 28.50 4.30 -6.02
CA ARG A 27 27.29 3.92 -6.74
C ARG A 27 26.29 3.20 -5.84
N GLU A 28 26.74 2.23 -5.06
CA GLU A 28 25.87 1.45 -4.17
C GLU A 28 25.25 2.34 -3.09
N VAL A 29 26.07 3.18 -2.45
CA VAL A 29 25.60 4.11 -1.41
C VAL A 29 24.62 5.12 -1.98
N THR A 30 24.93 5.71 -3.14
CA THR A 30 24.04 6.69 -3.80
C THR A 30 22.69 6.06 -4.19
N ILE A 31 22.70 4.82 -4.72
CA ILE A 31 21.47 4.11 -5.06
C ILE A 31 20.64 3.87 -3.80
N GLN A 32 21.25 3.41 -2.71
CA GLN A 32 20.55 3.16 -1.46
C GLN A 32 19.94 4.45 -0.90
N LEU A 33 20.69 5.55 -0.89
CA LEU A 33 20.19 6.85 -0.43
C LEU A 33 18.98 7.33 -1.26
N PHE A 34 19.04 7.21 -2.59
CA PHE A 34 17.90 7.57 -3.45
C PHE A 34 16.70 6.65 -3.23
N GLN A 35 16.91 5.34 -3.05
CA GLN A 35 15.83 4.42 -2.76
C GLN A 35 15.15 4.74 -1.42
N GLN A 36 15.94 5.00 -0.37
CA GLN A 36 15.42 5.38 0.94
C GLN A 36 14.66 6.71 0.87
N TRP A 37 15.22 7.71 0.17
CA TRP A 37 14.56 9.00 -0.03
C TRP A 37 13.23 8.87 -0.79
N LEU A 38 13.20 8.04 -1.84
CA LEU A 38 11.97 7.75 -2.59
C LEU A 38 10.98 6.94 -1.75
N ALA A 39 11.44 5.97 -0.95
CA ALA A 39 10.59 5.18 -0.08
C ALA A 39 9.93 6.06 0.99
N ALA A 40 10.69 6.97 1.60
CA ALA A 40 10.18 7.97 2.54
C ALA A 40 9.14 8.88 1.89
N ARG A 41 9.31 9.26 0.61
CA ARG A 41 8.32 10.07 -0.11
C ARG A 41 7.11 9.30 -0.62
N LYS A 42 7.27 8.03 -0.97
CA LYS A 42 6.18 7.15 -1.43
C LYS A 42 5.39 6.54 -0.27
N GLY A 43 5.88 6.63 0.97
CA GLY A 43 5.21 5.99 2.10
C GLY A 43 5.80 6.27 3.49
N GLY A 44 6.39 7.44 3.73
CA GLY A 44 6.60 7.93 5.10
C GLY A 44 5.24 8.26 5.72
N VAL A 45 4.79 7.43 6.67
CA VAL A 45 3.56 7.57 7.48
C VAL A 45 2.28 7.75 6.64
N GLY A 46 1.85 6.69 5.95
CA GLY A 46 0.58 6.74 5.22
C GLY A 46 0.50 5.88 3.97
N GLY A 47 1.42 4.93 3.76
CA GLY A 47 1.14 3.83 2.85
C GLY A 47 -0.20 3.23 3.28
N ARG A 48 -1.23 3.35 2.43
CA ARG A 48 -2.56 2.78 2.69
C ARG A 48 -2.34 1.41 3.32
N PRO A 49 -2.95 1.10 4.48
CA PRO A 49 -2.77 -0.21 5.08
C PRO A 49 -3.01 -1.22 3.95
N ARG A 50 -2.03 -2.11 3.73
CA ARG A 50 -2.25 -3.24 2.83
C ARG A 50 -3.32 -4.07 3.52
N VAL A 51 -4.58 -3.74 3.26
CA VAL A 51 -5.71 -4.45 3.83
C VAL A 51 -5.62 -5.84 3.25
N ASN A 52 -5.31 -6.80 4.11
CA ASN A 52 -5.46 -8.19 3.75
C ASN A 52 -6.96 -8.50 3.72
N TRP A 53 -7.57 -8.37 2.55
CA TRP A 53 -9.02 -8.57 2.39
C TRP A 53 -9.51 -9.97 2.76
N ARG A 54 -8.61 -10.97 2.83
CA ARG A 54 -8.97 -12.31 3.33
C ARG A 54 -9.16 -12.34 4.85
N GLU A 55 -8.44 -11.50 5.58
CA GLU A 55 -8.43 -11.46 7.05
C GLU A 55 -9.14 -10.22 7.60
N PHE A 56 -9.54 -9.30 6.73
CA PHE A 56 -10.18 -8.07 7.12
C PHE A 56 -11.60 -8.33 7.65
N ARG A 57 -11.74 -8.27 8.98
CA ARG A 57 -13.03 -8.24 9.66
C ARG A 57 -13.62 -6.84 9.52
N SER A 58 -14.63 -6.69 8.66
CA SER A 58 -15.33 -5.42 8.51
C SER A 58 -15.95 -4.98 9.85
N PRO A 59 -15.74 -3.74 10.31
CA PRO A 59 -16.43 -3.17 11.48
C PRO A 59 -17.95 -3.12 11.30
N LEU A 60 -18.41 -3.18 10.04
CA LEU A 60 -19.82 -3.22 9.68
C LEU A 60 -20.35 -4.66 9.54
N ALA A 61 -19.51 -5.69 9.71
CA ALA A 61 -19.94 -7.07 9.61
C ALA A 61 -21.06 -7.39 10.62
N SER A 62 -21.01 -6.79 11.81
CA SER A 62 -22.07 -6.93 12.82
C SER A 62 -23.41 -6.28 12.45
N ARG A 63 -23.44 -5.45 11.39
CA ARG A 63 -24.66 -4.80 10.89
C ARG A 63 -25.26 -5.49 9.67
N ILE A 64 -24.55 -6.46 9.10
CA ILE A 64 -25.07 -7.30 8.04
C ILE A 64 -25.75 -8.48 8.72
N SER A 65 -27.04 -8.70 8.44
CA SER A 65 -27.76 -9.86 8.99
C SER A 65 -27.13 -11.14 8.47
N ASP A 66 -26.84 -12.10 9.37
CA ASP A 66 -26.32 -13.44 9.02
C ASP A 66 -27.28 -14.20 8.08
N GLU A 67 -28.54 -13.79 8.03
CA GLU A 67 -29.56 -14.30 7.12
C GLU A 67 -29.25 -13.98 5.64
N VAL A 68 -28.39 -12.99 5.36
CA VAL A 68 -27.97 -12.58 4.01
C VAL A 68 -26.55 -13.06 3.73
N SER A 69 -26.35 -14.37 3.86
CA SER A 69 -25.08 -15.04 3.53
C SER A 69 -25.11 -15.73 2.16
N ASP A 70 -26.30 -15.97 1.60
CA ASP A 70 -26.45 -16.50 0.24
C ASP A 70 -26.61 -15.35 -0.78
N HIS A 71 -25.60 -15.22 -1.66
CA HIS A 71 -25.58 -14.27 -2.76
C HIS A 71 -25.84 -14.92 -4.12
N SER A 72 -26.44 -16.11 -4.14
CA SER A 72 -26.86 -16.76 -5.39
C SER A 72 -27.92 -15.94 -6.12
N MET A 73 -27.91 -15.99 -7.45
CA MET A 73 -28.90 -15.30 -8.28
C MET A 73 -30.33 -15.79 -8.00
N GLU A 74 -30.49 -17.01 -7.51
CA GLU A 74 -31.78 -17.58 -7.12
C GLU A 74 -32.28 -16.97 -5.80
N ALA A 75 -31.43 -16.88 -4.77
CA ALA A 75 -31.75 -16.22 -3.52
C ALA A 75 -32.10 -14.73 -3.71
N ILE A 76 -31.36 -14.03 -4.58
CA ILE A 76 -31.63 -12.62 -4.92
C ILE A 76 -33.01 -12.48 -5.60
N ARG A 77 -33.33 -13.34 -6.58
CA ARG A 77 -34.64 -13.31 -7.26
C ARG A 77 -35.79 -13.58 -6.29
N SER A 78 -35.64 -14.54 -5.39
CA SER A 78 -36.63 -14.89 -4.37
C SER A 78 -36.88 -13.73 -3.38
N SER A 79 -35.81 -13.07 -2.91
CA SER A 79 -35.91 -11.91 -2.01
C SER A 79 -36.64 -10.73 -2.66
N ILE A 80 -36.34 -10.42 -3.92
CA ILE A 80 -37.04 -9.35 -4.67
C ILE A 80 -38.52 -9.68 -4.86
N ALA A 81 -38.86 -10.94 -5.18
CA ALA A 81 -40.24 -11.39 -5.33
C ALA A 81 -41.03 -11.29 -4.01
N LYS A 82 -40.40 -11.66 -2.89
CA LYS A 82 -40.97 -11.57 -1.54
C LYS A 82 -41.16 -10.11 -1.09
N GLY A 83 -40.19 -9.23 -1.36
CA GLY A 83 -40.28 -7.81 -1.04
C GLY A 83 -41.39 -7.06 -1.79
N ARG A 84 -41.73 -7.47 -3.02
CA ARG A 84 -42.83 -6.87 -3.80
C ARG A 84 -44.23 -7.19 -3.27
N HIS A 85 -44.38 -8.24 -2.44
CA HIS A 85 -45.68 -8.59 -1.84
C HIS A 85 -45.97 -7.86 -0.53
N GLY A 86 -44.98 -7.22 0.10
CA GLY A 86 -45.13 -6.50 1.37
C GLY A 86 -45.21 -4.97 1.26
N ALA A 87 -45.13 -4.41 0.05
CA ALA A 87 -45.13 -2.95 -0.20
C ALA A 87 -46.48 -2.45 -0.78
N GLY A 88 -47.56 -3.17 -0.49
CA GLY A 88 -48.92 -2.90 -0.99
C GLY A 88 -49.98 -3.10 0.08
N ASP A 89 -49.72 -2.59 1.29
CA ASP A 89 -50.73 -2.31 2.33
C ASP A 89 -50.36 -0.97 3.00
#